data_AF-Q6DKH2-F1
#
_entry.id   AF-Q6DKH2-F1
#
_cell.length_a   1.000
_cell.length_b   1.000
_cell.length_c   1.000
_cell.angle_alpha   90.00
_cell.angle_beta   90.00
_cell.angle_gamma   90.00
#
_symmetry.space_group_name_H-M   'P 1'
#
loop_
_entity.id
_entity.type
_entity.pdbx_description
1 polymer ?
#
loop_
_entity_poly.entity_id
_entity_poly.type
_entity_poly.pdbx_seq_one_letter_code
_entity_poly.pdbx_strand_id
1 'polypeptide(L)'
;GEPKQKRKLVAEVSLQNPLPVALEGCTFTVEGAGLTEEQKTVEIPDPVEAGEEVKVRMDLLPLHMGLHKLVVNFESDKLKAVKGFRNVIIGPA
;
A
#
# COMPACT_ATOMS: atom_id res chain seq x y z
N GLY A 1 14.27 0.54 -1.26
CA GLY A 1 15.53 0.68 -0.49
C GLY A 1 15.76 -0.57 0.32
N GLU A 2 16.95 -0.74 0.90
CA GLU A 2 17.19 -1.85 1.84
C GLU A 2 16.34 -1.66 3.12
N PRO A 3 15.56 -2.67 3.55
CA PRO A 3 14.75 -2.56 4.75
C PRO A 3 15.63 -2.60 6.02
N LYS A 4 15.82 -1.45 6.66
CA LYS A 4 16.61 -1.28 7.89
C LYS A 4 15.83 -0.52 8.95
N GLN A 5 16.09 -0.86 10.21
CA GLN A 5 15.48 -0.17 11.35
C GLN A 5 15.82 1.33 11.33
N LYS A 6 14.86 2.18 11.66
CA LYS A 6 14.95 3.66 11.73
C LYS A 6 15.40 4.33 10.43
N ARG A 7 15.30 3.63 9.29
CA ARG A 7 15.63 4.17 7.97
C ARG A 7 14.40 4.21 7.10
N LYS A 8 14.15 5.35 6.47
CA LYS A 8 13.08 5.55 5.51
C LYS A 8 13.09 4.44 4.44
N LEU A 9 11.96 3.76 4.29
CA LEU A 9 11.72 2.73 3.29
C LEU A 9 10.53 3.15 2.44
N VAL A 10 10.69 3.20 1.12
CA VAL A 10 9.56 3.51 0.22
C VAL A 10 8.89 2.21 -0.21
N ALA A 11 7.59 2.12 0.03
CA ALA A 11 6.74 1.08 -0.54
C ALA A 11 6.00 1.64 -1.77
N GLU A 12 5.98 0.86 -2.84
CA GLU A 12 5.14 1.10 -4.01
C GLU A 12 3.99 0.10 -3.97
N VAL A 13 2.77 0.61 -4.05
CA VAL A 13 1.54 -0.17 -4.07
C VAL A 13 0.87 0.09 -5.40
N SER A 14 0.41 -0.96 -6.07
CA SER A 14 -0.32 -0.84 -7.32
C SER A 14 -1.56 -1.71 -7.36
N LEU A 15 -2.52 -1.27 -8.16
CA LEU A 15 -3.70 -2.04 -8.54
C LEU A 15 -3.92 -1.84 -10.03
N GLN A 16 -4.11 -2.95 -10.74
CA GLN A 16 -4.68 -2.92 -12.08
C GLN A 16 -6.19 -3.13 -11.98
N ASN A 17 -6.99 -2.23 -12.57
CA ASN A 17 -8.44 -2.36 -12.62
C ASN A 17 -8.84 -3.58 -13.46
N PRO A 18 -9.39 -4.66 -12.85
CA PRO A 18 -9.74 -5.87 -13.57
C PRO A 18 -11.12 -5.78 -14.25
N LEU A 19 -11.88 -4.71 -14.00
CA LEU A 19 -13.24 -4.55 -14.52
C LEU A 19 -13.24 -3.87 -15.89
N PRO A 20 -14.25 -4.14 -16.75
CA PRO A 20 -14.41 -3.47 -18.03
C PRO A 20 -15.01 -2.05 -17.92
N VAL A 21 -15.04 -1.48 -16.71
CA VAL A 21 -15.62 -0.17 -16.40
C VAL A 21 -14.70 0.61 -15.46
N ALA A 22 -14.78 1.94 -15.48
CA ALA A 22 -13.99 2.80 -14.60
C ALA A 22 -14.38 2.63 -13.12
N LEU A 23 -13.37 2.73 -12.25
CA LEU A 23 -13.52 2.75 -10.78
C LEU A 23 -13.43 4.19 -10.28
N GLU A 24 -14.39 4.59 -9.44
CA GLU A 24 -14.45 5.93 -8.84
C GLU A 24 -14.27 5.84 -7.32
N GLY A 25 -13.81 6.94 -6.70
CA GLY A 25 -13.59 6.99 -5.25
C GLY A 25 -12.55 5.98 -4.76
N CYS A 26 -11.53 5.73 -5.58
CA CYS A 26 -10.50 4.74 -5.32
C CYS A 26 -9.63 5.17 -4.12
N THR A 27 -9.48 4.27 -3.15
CA THR A 27 -8.71 4.53 -1.92
C THR A 27 -7.81 3.35 -1.58
N PHE A 28 -6.53 3.63 -1.32
CA PHE A 28 -5.59 2.70 -0.73
C PHE A 28 -5.41 2.97 0.75
N THR A 29 -5.53 1.94 1.55
CA THR A 29 -5.26 1.94 2.98
C THR A 29 -4.09 1.00 3.23
N VAL A 30 -3.06 1.46 3.93
CA VAL A 30 -1.85 0.66 4.23
C VAL A 30 -1.52 0.71 5.69
N GLU A 31 -1.26 -0.47 6.25
CA GLU A 31 -0.93 -0.67 7.64
C GLU A 31 0.21 -1.70 7.77
N GLY A 32 1.02 -1.55 8.81
CA GLY A 32 2.05 -2.54 9.11
C GLY A 32 2.66 -2.26 10.47
N ALA A 33 2.32 -3.08 11.46
CA ALA A 33 2.91 -2.99 12.80
C ALA A 33 4.44 -3.04 12.70
N GLY A 34 5.11 -2.06 13.29
CA GLY A 34 6.58 -1.93 13.22
C GLY A 34 7.14 -1.43 11.89
N LEU A 35 6.31 -1.18 10.87
CA LEU A 35 6.68 -0.56 9.59
C LEU A 35 6.13 0.88 9.47
N THR A 36 4.98 1.15 10.08
CA THR A 36 4.35 2.47 10.20
C THR A 36 3.89 2.69 11.64
N GLU A 37 3.83 3.95 12.07
CA GLU A 37 3.24 4.32 13.38
C GLU A 37 1.71 4.21 13.34
N GLU A 38 1.13 4.66 12.23
CA GLU A 38 -0.32 4.67 12.01
C GLU A 38 -0.65 4.12 10.61
N GLN A 39 -1.92 3.82 10.40
CA GLN A 39 -2.47 3.51 9.08
C GLN A 39 -2.32 4.74 8.18
N LYS A 40 -1.97 4.51 6.91
CA LYS A 40 -1.90 5.55 5.88
C LYS A 40 -2.97 5.33 4.83
N THR A 41 -3.70 6.39 4.50
CA THR A 41 -4.73 6.36 3.47
C THR A 41 -4.33 7.29 2.32
N VAL A 42 -4.48 6.82 1.09
CA VAL A 42 -4.22 7.57 -0.14
C VAL A 42 -5.45 7.46 -1.03
N GLU A 43 -6.08 8.60 -1.30
CA GLU A 43 -7.18 8.72 -2.23
C GLU A 43 -6.63 8.97 -3.65
N ILE A 44 -7.23 8.32 -4.63
CA ILE A 44 -6.96 8.56 -6.06
C ILE A 44 -8.04 9.52 -6.56
N PRO A 45 -7.68 10.74 -6.98
CA PRO A 45 -8.66 11.77 -7.31
C PRO A 45 -9.38 11.48 -8.63
N ASP A 46 -8.67 10.87 -9.59
CA ASP A 46 -9.20 10.57 -10.92
C ASP A 46 -9.77 9.14 -10.99
N PRO A 47 -10.80 8.91 -11.84
CA PRO A 47 -11.27 7.55 -12.11
C PRO A 47 -10.16 6.67 -12.66
N VAL A 48 -10.13 5.40 -12.26
CA VAL A 48 -9.19 4.40 -12.81
C VAL A 48 -9.90 3.63 -13.92
N GLU A 49 -9.47 3.84 -15.16
CA GLU A 49 -10.14 3.30 -16.35
C GLU A 49 -10.01 1.77 -16.45
N ALA A 50 -10.80 1.17 -17.33
CA ALA A 50 -10.80 -0.27 -17.56
C ALA A 50 -9.40 -0.77 -17.97
N GLY A 51 -8.82 -1.69 -17.19
CA GLY A 51 -7.49 -2.24 -17.43
C GLY A 51 -6.32 -1.33 -17.04
N GLU A 52 -6.56 -0.10 -16.58
CA GLU A 52 -5.53 0.83 -16.14
C GLU A 52 -4.86 0.37 -14.83
N GLU A 53 -3.57 0.68 -14.68
CA GLU A 53 -2.81 0.46 -13.44
C GLU A 53 -2.57 1.80 -12.72
N VAL A 54 -3.04 1.87 -11.47
CA VAL A 54 -2.72 2.99 -10.57
C VAL A 54 -1.58 2.60 -9.63
N LYS A 55 -0.66 3.53 -9.38
CA LYS A 55 0.48 3.35 -8.48
C LYS A 55 0.57 4.46 -7.46
N VAL A 56 0.77 4.10 -6.20
CA VAL A 56 1.02 5.03 -5.11
C VAL A 56 2.33 4.68 -4.41
N ARG A 57 3.06 5.72 -4.00
CA ARG A 57 4.28 5.57 -3.21
C ARG A 57 4.04 6.12 -1.82
N MET A 58 4.51 5.39 -0.83
CA MET A 58 4.41 5.80 0.55
C MET A 58 5.69 5.51 1.32
N ASP A 59 5.96 6.43 2.22
CA ASP A 59 7.10 6.34 3.10
C ASP A 59 6.73 5.50 4.33
N LEU A 60 7.51 4.46 4.58
CA LEU A 60 7.49 3.65 5.78
C LEU A 60 8.68 4.04 6.66
N LEU A 61 8.52 3.88 7.97
CA LEU A 61 9.58 4.05 8.94
C LEU A 61 9.64 2.80 9.82
N PRO A 62 10.43 1.78 9.43
CA PRO A 62 10.57 0.57 10.21
C PRO A 62 11.13 0.86 11.60
N LEU A 63 10.34 0.56 12.65
CA LEU A 63 10.72 0.83 14.05
C LEU A 63 11.34 -0.39 14.73
N HIS A 64 11.01 -1.59 14.26
CA HIS A 64 11.44 -2.85 14.88
C HIS A 64 12.14 -3.75 13.86
N MET A 65 13.15 -4.48 14.31
CA MET A 65 13.82 -5.51 13.48
C MET A 65 12.94 -6.76 13.34
N GLY A 66 13.33 -7.64 12.41
CA GLY A 66 12.68 -8.93 12.23
C GLY A 66 11.64 -8.95 11.11
N LEU A 67 10.79 -9.98 11.12
CA LEU A 67 9.76 -10.20 10.11
C LEU A 67 8.51 -9.39 10.46
N HIS A 68 8.13 -8.48 9.56
CA HIS A 68 6.92 -7.67 9.65
C HIS A 68 6.02 -7.91 8.44
N LYS A 69 4.74 -7.59 8.58
CA LYS A 69 3.76 -7.69 7.52
C LYS A 69 3.23 -6.31 7.17
N LEU A 70 3.34 -5.94 5.90
CA LEU A 70 2.66 -4.80 5.32
C LEU A 70 1.35 -5.30 4.71
N VAL A 71 0.23 -4.72 5.12
CA VAL A 71 -1.10 -5.04 4.61
C VAL A 71 -1.63 -3.82 3.87
N VAL A 72 -2.27 -4.07 2.73
CA VAL A 72 -2.89 -3.07 1.87
C VAL A 72 -4.35 -3.47 1.68
N ASN A 73 -5.24 -2.51 1.83
CA ASN A 73 -6.65 -2.62 1.46
C ASN A 73 -6.95 -1.58 0.38
N PHE A 74 -7.67 -1.99 -0.66
CA PHE A 74 -8.16 -1.12 -1.71
C PHE A 74 -9.68 -1.19 -1.79
N GLU A 75 -10.30 -0.01 -1.91
CA GLU A 75 -11.74 0.15 -2.04
C GLU A 75 -12.07 1.22 -3.10
N SER A 76 -13.22 1.03 -3.76
CA SER A 76 -13.82 1.95 -4.73
C SER A 76 -15.34 1.76 -4.73
N ASP A 77 -16.04 2.53 -5.55
CA ASP A 77 -17.48 2.40 -5.75
C ASP A 77 -17.91 0.98 -6.19
N LYS A 78 -17.15 0.35 -7.10
CA LYS A 78 -17.48 -0.95 -7.73
C LYS A 78 -16.61 -2.12 -7.27
N LEU A 79 -15.39 -1.86 -6.83
CA LEU A 79 -14.45 -2.89 -6.38
C LEU A 79 -14.11 -2.67 -4.90
N LYS A 80 -14.60 -3.57 -4.04
CA LYS A 80 -14.50 -3.44 -2.58
C LYS A 80 -13.70 -4.58 -1.97
N ALA A 81 -13.11 -4.31 -0.80
CA ALA A 81 -12.42 -5.29 0.03
C ALA A 81 -11.28 -6.04 -0.68
N VAL A 82 -10.56 -5.37 -1.58
CA VAL A 82 -9.37 -5.95 -2.24
C VAL A 82 -8.20 -5.84 -1.29
N LYS A 83 -7.65 -6.98 -0.85
CA LYS A 83 -6.56 -7.02 0.13
C LYS A 83 -5.31 -7.61 -0.46
N GLY A 84 -4.18 -6.93 -0.23
CA GLY A 84 -2.85 -7.41 -0.53
C GLY A 84 -2.01 -7.43 0.74
N PHE A 85 -0.97 -8.27 0.77
CA PHE A 85 0.03 -8.17 1.83
C PHE A 85 1.41 -8.54 1.30
N ARG A 86 2.42 -8.06 2.01
CA ARG A 86 3.81 -8.45 1.78
C ARG A 86 4.56 -8.55 3.09
N ASN A 87 5.30 -9.62 3.25
CA ASN A 87 6.23 -9.76 4.36
C ASN A 87 7.52 -9.00 4.06
N VAL A 88 8.03 -8.27 5.05
CA VAL A 88 9.25 -7.46 4.96
C VAL A 88 10.15 -7.84 6.13
N ILE A 89 11.40 -8.20 5.84
CA ILE A 89 12.41 -8.51 6.87
C ILE A 89 13.23 -7.24 7.10
N ILE A 90 13.15 -6.68 8.30
CA ILE A 90 13.88 -5.48 8.71
C ILE A 90 15.18 -5.86 9.39
N GLY A 91 16.29 -5.45 8.78
CA GLY A 91 17.64 -5.60 9.33
C GLY A 91 18.00 -4.51 10.35
N PRO A 92 19.17 -4.65 11.01
CA PRO A 92 19.70 -3.62 11.90
C PRO A 92 19.96 -2.30 11.15
N ALA A 93 19.99 -1.20 11.90
CA ALA A 93 20.29 0.15 11.40
C ALA A 93 21.65 0.22 10.69
#